data_AF-A0AA95I6W8-F1
#
_entry.id   AF-A0AA95I6W8-F1
#
_cell.length_a   1.000
_cell.length_b   1.000
_cell.length_c   1.000
_cell.angle_alpha   90.00
_cell.angle_beta   90.00
_cell.angle_gamma   90.00
#
_symmetry.space_group_name_H-M   'P 1'
#
loop_
_entity.id
_entity.type
_entity.pdbx_description
1 polymer ?
#
loop_
_entity_poly.entity_id
_entity_poly.type
_entity_poly.pdbx_seq_one_letter_code
_entity_poly.pdbx_strand_id
1 'polypeptide(L)'
;MYKVLLVDDERMILEGIQQIVEWESAGTMLIGTARNGIEAYELIVQEQPDFVITDISMPGLNGLELVEKTLQSFPDIRFIMLTGYKEFEYARSAMQFGVKHYLLKPCNEAQICEALAELVAEREERSERERFIARMKDGLNKVLPHVKEQFLRELVSNKTYGRSDLEYYRELFGLESAEQPVRLLLFQLEDSHEYEHLFALKNIAEDLLTGALLGATLHGRLLMAIREVPDRALLLRSIADVKRTFFGFYSVELTVALSEAGPMEAARRLYREAQECMNHRFYVGEGSLITQSDLPADGRGSGDVEMDEERMALLIKSGLSDEVERELERLFCQLAELCLEIGVTRSYVLELYAMLIRLCSPEDRHRFTAQMAEIVRLDTLSSLKAFVKEAAIHVTSGYYKNSISRRSSIVERMLSIIEQHYMDAELTLNGVAHEMLYMNPDYLGKVFKQVTGDNFSHYLSRLRIEKAAEQIRCSGGVKVFELADAFGFGGNSKYFSQAFKKWMGMTPTEYRKSLEDGKAE
;
A
#
# COMPACT_ATOMS: atom_id res chain seq x y z
N MET A 1 -32.25 -49.62 3.67
CA MET A 1 -32.25 -50.97 4.22
C MET A 1 -30.85 -51.52 4.17
N TYR A 2 -30.41 -52.18 5.24
CA TYR A 2 -29.07 -52.76 5.35
C TYR A 2 -29.02 -54.18 4.79
N LYS A 3 -27.96 -54.52 4.04
CA LYS A 3 -27.77 -55.80 3.37
C LYS A 3 -27.37 -56.91 4.35
N VAL A 4 -28.13 -58.00 4.40
CA VAL A 4 -27.84 -59.16 5.24
C VAL A 4 -27.46 -60.36 4.37
N LEU A 5 -26.37 -61.03 4.72
CA LEU A 5 -26.02 -62.34 4.19
C LEU A 5 -26.30 -63.41 5.24
N LEU A 6 -27.00 -64.48 4.85
CA LEU A 6 -27.30 -65.61 5.74
C LEU A 6 -26.48 -66.84 5.34
N VAL A 7 -25.81 -67.46 6.30
CA VAL A 7 -24.84 -68.53 6.07
C VAL A 7 -25.11 -69.70 7.01
N ASP A 8 -25.39 -70.86 6.44
CA ASP A 8 -25.68 -72.10 7.17
C ASP A 8 -25.51 -73.30 6.23
N ASP A 9 -24.91 -74.40 6.69
CA ASP A 9 -24.72 -75.59 5.86
C ASP A 9 -26.00 -76.44 5.74
N GLU A 10 -26.96 -76.23 6.64
CA GLU A 10 -28.28 -76.84 6.58
C GLU A 10 -29.26 -76.03 5.74
N ARG A 11 -29.59 -76.56 4.55
CA ARG A 11 -30.56 -75.93 3.62
C ARG A 11 -31.92 -75.62 4.27
N MET A 12 -32.39 -76.49 5.17
CA MET A 12 -33.67 -76.29 5.87
C MET A 12 -33.64 -75.07 6.79
N ILE A 13 -32.49 -74.77 7.41
CA ILE A 13 -32.32 -73.59 8.26
C ILE A 13 -32.29 -72.33 7.41
N LEU A 14 -31.55 -72.33 6.30
CA LEU A 14 -31.54 -71.22 5.33
C LEU A 14 -32.95 -70.88 4.83
N GLU A 15 -33.68 -71.88 4.34
CA GLU A 15 -35.04 -71.69 3.81
C GLU A 15 -36.02 -71.27 4.93
N GLY A 16 -35.87 -71.83 6.13
CA GLY A 16 -36.67 -71.48 7.31
C GLY A 16 -36.48 -70.02 7.74
N ILE A 17 -35.24 -69.60 7.98
CA ILE A 17 -34.94 -68.22 8.40
C ILE A 17 -35.32 -67.23 7.30
N GLN A 18 -35.04 -67.55 6.03
CA GLN A 18 -35.37 -66.69 4.90
C GLN A 18 -36.88 -66.43 4.79
N GLN A 19 -37.73 -67.42 5.07
CA GLN A 19 -39.19 -67.29 4.98
C GLN A 19 -39.83 -66.69 6.24
N ILE A 20 -39.27 -67.00 7.41
CA ILE A 20 -39.86 -66.64 8.69
C ILE A 20 -39.49 -65.19 9.06
N VAL A 21 -38.29 -64.71 8.76
CA VAL A 21 -37.82 -63.38 9.18
C VAL A 21 -38.39 -62.28 8.28
N GLU A 22 -39.12 -61.34 8.86
CA GLU A 22 -39.52 -60.09 8.21
C GLU A 22 -38.35 -59.08 8.12
N TRP A 23 -37.47 -59.24 7.12
CA TRP A 23 -36.26 -58.40 6.96
C TRP A 23 -36.54 -56.90 6.93
N GLU A 24 -37.61 -56.48 6.23
CA GLU A 24 -37.96 -55.06 6.05
C GLU A 24 -38.37 -54.38 7.37
N SER A 25 -39.03 -55.10 8.29
CA SER A 25 -39.47 -54.55 9.57
C SER A 25 -38.29 -54.29 10.51
N ALA A 26 -37.20 -55.06 10.37
CA ALA A 26 -35.92 -54.83 11.02
C ALA A 26 -35.03 -53.79 10.29
N GLY A 27 -35.49 -53.17 9.20
CA GLY A 27 -34.72 -52.20 8.42
C GLY A 27 -33.62 -52.83 7.54
N THR A 28 -33.73 -54.13 7.28
CA THR A 28 -32.73 -54.92 6.57
C THR A 28 -33.28 -55.55 5.29
N MET A 29 -32.41 -56.09 4.44
CA MET A 29 -32.78 -56.88 3.27
C MET A 29 -31.84 -58.08 3.13
N LEU A 30 -32.38 -59.27 2.93
CA LEU A 30 -31.57 -60.45 2.65
C LEU A 30 -31.05 -60.37 1.20
N ILE A 31 -29.74 -60.30 1.03
CA ILE A 31 -29.09 -60.18 -0.29
C ILE A 31 -28.67 -61.52 -0.88
N GLY A 32 -28.57 -62.56 -0.06
CA GLY A 32 -28.15 -63.89 -0.50
C GLY A 32 -28.05 -64.88 0.65
N THR A 33 -27.85 -66.14 0.28
CA THR A 33 -27.56 -67.22 1.21
C THR A 33 -26.32 -67.99 0.77
N ALA A 34 -25.56 -68.53 1.71
CA ALA A 34 -24.39 -69.37 1.44
C ALA A 34 -24.44 -70.66 2.27
N ARG A 35 -23.91 -71.75 1.72
CA ARG A 35 -23.97 -73.10 2.33
C ARG A 35 -22.66 -73.54 2.99
N ASN A 36 -21.63 -72.71 2.93
CA ASN A 36 -20.33 -72.94 3.55
C ASN A 36 -19.58 -71.61 3.65
N GLY A 37 -18.55 -71.55 4.50
CA GLY A 37 -17.81 -70.29 4.70
C GLY A 37 -16.99 -69.83 3.49
N ILE A 38 -16.64 -70.70 2.53
CA ILE A 38 -15.91 -70.30 1.32
C ILE A 38 -16.83 -69.49 0.40
N GLU A 39 -18.02 -70.05 0.10
CA GLU A 39 -19.08 -69.37 -0.66
C GLU A 39 -19.52 -68.08 0.03
N ALA A 40 -19.65 -68.11 1.36
CA ALA A 40 -19.99 -66.92 2.13
C ALA A 40 -18.94 -65.81 1.99
N TYR A 41 -17.65 -66.15 2.07
CA TYR A 41 -16.58 -65.17 1.90
C TYR A 41 -16.55 -64.60 0.48
N GLU A 42 -16.79 -65.41 -0.54
CA GLU A 42 -16.90 -64.93 -1.92
C GLU A 42 -18.04 -63.93 -2.09
N LEU A 43 -19.23 -64.23 -1.53
CA LEU A 43 -20.37 -63.31 -1.52
C LEU A 43 -20.10 -62.05 -0.70
N ILE A 44 -19.37 -62.14 0.41
CA ILE A 44 -18.97 -60.97 1.21
C ILE A 44 -18.07 -60.04 0.38
N VAL A 45 -17.10 -60.59 -0.35
CA VAL A 45 -16.20 -59.81 -1.20
C VAL A 45 -16.97 -59.16 -2.35
N GLN A 46 -17.93 -59.87 -2.96
CA GLN A 46 -18.69 -59.39 -4.11
C GLN A 46 -19.75 -58.35 -3.73
N GLU A 47 -20.58 -58.65 -2.73
CA GLU A 47 -21.78 -57.88 -2.43
C GLU A 47 -21.61 -56.90 -1.26
N GLN A 48 -20.54 -57.07 -0.47
CA GLN A 48 -20.21 -56.29 0.74
C GLN A 48 -21.44 -56.09 1.64
N PRO A 49 -21.95 -57.19 2.25
CA PRO A 49 -23.07 -57.10 3.16
C PRO A 49 -22.73 -56.22 4.36
N ASP A 50 -23.78 -55.61 4.90
CA ASP A 50 -23.74 -54.82 6.11
C ASP A 50 -23.65 -55.72 7.35
N PHE A 51 -24.45 -56.79 7.34
CA PHE A 51 -24.53 -57.77 8.41
C PHE A 51 -24.42 -59.19 7.85
N VAL A 52 -23.79 -60.09 8.60
CA VAL A 52 -23.68 -61.51 8.24
C VAL A 52 -24.22 -62.33 9.40
N ILE A 53 -25.24 -63.15 9.13
CA ILE A 53 -25.72 -64.17 10.07
C ILE A 53 -25.06 -65.48 9.66
N THR A 54 -24.28 -66.09 10.54
CA THR A 54 -23.54 -67.32 10.20
C THR A 54 -23.64 -68.36 11.31
N ASP A 55 -23.74 -69.63 10.92
CA ASP A 55 -23.46 -70.74 11.81
C ASP A 55 -21.99 -70.80 12.21
N ILE A 56 -21.68 -71.41 13.36
CA ILE A 56 -20.31 -71.65 13.81
C ILE A 56 -19.67 -72.83 13.05
N SER A 57 -20.40 -73.93 12.90
CA SER A 57 -19.85 -75.24 12.56
C SER A 57 -20.21 -75.62 11.13
N MET A 58 -19.43 -75.13 10.17
CA MET A 58 -19.66 -75.39 8.74
C MET A 58 -18.43 -76.01 8.05
N PRO A 59 -18.61 -76.82 7.00
CA PRO A 59 -17.52 -77.43 6.24
C PRO A 59 -16.71 -76.40 5.44
N GLY A 60 -15.42 -76.69 5.25
CA GLY A 60 -14.49 -75.85 4.50
C GLY A 60 -13.90 -74.73 5.35
N LEU A 61 -14.59 -73.60 5.43
CA LEU A 61 -14.24 -72.47 6.29
C LEU A 61 -15.32 -72.35 7.36
N ASN A 62 -14.94 -72.45 8.63
CA ASN A 62 -15.91 -72.39 9.73
C ASN A 62 -16.34 -70.93 9.99
N GLY A 63 -17.43 -70.73 10.76
CA GLY A 63 -17.98 -69.39 11.02
C GLY A 63 -17.00 -68.44 11.73
N LEU A 64 -16.14 -68.96 12.61
CA LEU A 64 -15.14 -68.15 13.30
C LEU A 64 -14.00 -67.72 12.37
N GLU A 65 -13.51 -68.63 11.53
CA GLU A 65 -12.52 -68.35 10.50
C GLU A 65 -13.07 -67.38 9.45
N LEU A 66 -14.37 -67.48 9.13
CA LEU A 66 -15.06 -66.52 8.27
C LEU A 66 -15.08 -65.11 8.88
N VAL A 67 -15.41 -65.00 10.18
CA VAL A 67 -15.37 -63.72 10.92
C VAL A 67 -13.96 -63.14 10.90
N GLU A 68 -12.95 -63.93 11.30
CA GLU A 68 -11.55 -63.49 11.35
C GLU A 68 -11.07 -62.99 9.99
N LYS A 69 -11.28 -63.78 8.95
CA LYS A 69 -10.87 -63.45 7.58
C LYS A 69 -11.61 -62.24 7.03
N THR A 70 -12.89 -62.08 7.37
CA THR A 70 -13.70 -60.94 6.92
C THR A 70 -13.25 -59.66 7.61
N LEU A 71 -13.10 -59.66 8.93
CA LEU A 71 -12.76 -58.45 9.69
C LEU A 71 -11.35 -57.93 9.38
N GLN A 72 -10.44 -58.78 8.88
CA GLN A 72 -9.14 -58.34 8.36
C GLN A 72 -9.26 -57.45 7.11
N SER A 73 -10.25 -57.71 6.25
CA SER A 73 -10.43 -56.98 4.97
C SER A 73 -11.58 -55.96 5.01
N PHE A 74 -12.58 -56.21 5.85
CA PHE A 74 -13.83 -55.46 5.95
C PHE A 74 -14.23 -55.27 7.44
N PRO A 75 -13.56 -54.35 8.17
CA PRO A 75 -13.74 -54.18 9.61
C PRO A 75 -15.10 -53.60 10.03
N ASP A 76 -15.86 -53.05 9.08
CA ASP A 76 -17.17 -52.44 9.35
C ASP A 76 -18.35 -53.42 9.27
N ILE A 77 -18.15 -54.62 8.71
CA ILE A 77 -19.17 -55.67 8.68
C ILE A 77 -19.43 -56.17 10.11
N ARG A 78 -20.70 -56.42 10.46
CA ARG A 78 -21.07 -57.01 11.76
C ARG A 78 -21.64 -58.41 11.58
N PHE A 79 -21.39 -59.24 12.59
CA PHE A 79 -21.79 -60.63 12.57
C PHE A 79 -22.81 -60.94 13.66
N ILE A 80 -23.76 -61.81 13.34
CA ILE A 80 -24.62 -62.53 14.29
C ILE A 80 -24.24 -64.01 14.17
N MET A 81 -23.83 -64.62 15.28
CA MET A 81 -23.49 -66.05 15.29
C MET A 81 -24.70 -66.88 15.69
N LEU A 82 -25.03 -67.90 14.90
CA LEU A 82 -25.97 -68.95 15.27
C LEU A 82 -25.20 -70.08 15.94
N THR A 83 -25.63 -70.52 17.12
CA THR A 83 -24.86 -71.43 17.98
C THR A 83 -25.71 -72.60 18.48
N GLY A 84 -25.16 -73.81 18.51
CA GLY A 84 -25.82 -74.96 19.12
C GLY A 84 -25.62 -75.06 20.64
N TYR A 85 -26.48 -75.84 21.32
CA TYR A 85 -26.46 -76.04 22.78
C TYR A 85 -25.13 -76.60 23.36
N LYS A 86 -24.22 -77.10 22.51
CA LYS A 86 -22.92 -77.69 22.88
C LYS A 86 -21.70 -76.84 22.48
N GLU A 87 -21.89 -75.61 22.00
CA GLU A 87 -20.84 -74.81 21.33
C GLU A 87 -20.41 -73.55 22.10
N PHE A 88 -20.63 -73.50 23.41
CA PHE A 88 -20.34 -72.31 24.25
C PHE A 88 -18.86 -71.85 24.21
N GLU A 89 -17.91 -72.79 24.09
CA GLU A 89 -16.48 -72.48 23.93
C GLU A 89 -16.20 -71.66 22.65
N TYR A 90 -16.92 -71.95 21.55
CA TYR A 90 -16.78 -71.24 20.28
C TYR A 90 -17.37 -69.83 20.32
N ALA A 91 -18.47 -69.63 21.06
CA ALA A 91 -19.02 -68.30 21.29
C ALA A 91 -18.03 -67.38 22.03
N ARG A 92 -17.27 -67.91 23.00
CA ARG A 92 -16.20 -67.17 23.68
C ARG A 92 -15.08 -66.76 22.72
N SER A 93 -14.73 -67.60 21.76
CA SER A 93 -13.75 -67.25 20.72
C SER A 93 -14.27 -66.17 19.78
N ALA A 94 -15.56 -66.19 19.39
CA ALA A 94 -16.17 -65.14 18.57
C ALA A 94 -16.09 -63.75 19.23
N MET A 95 -16.24 -63.68 20.56
CA MET A 95 -16.11 -62.43 21.32
C MET A 95 -14.70 -61.83 21.21
N GLN A 96 -13.65 -62.66 21.08
CA GLN A 96 -12.28 -62.16 20.91
C GLN A 96 -12.10 -61.42 19.57
N PHE A 97 -12.92 -61.77 18.58
CA PHE A 97 -12.98 -61.09 17.28
C PHE A 97 -13.99 -59.93 17.27
N GLY A 98 -14.56 -59.56 18.42
CA GLY A 98 -15.44 -58.39 18.54
C GLY A 98 -16.90 -58.63 18.13
N VAL A 99 -17.31 -59.89 17.97
CA VAL A 99 -18.71 -60.25 17.70
C VAL A 99 -19.53 -60.11 18.99
N LYS A 100 -20.58 -59.29 18.96
CA LYS A 100 -21.41 -58.97 20.12
C LYS A 100 -22.76 -59.69 20.18
N HIS A 101 -23.25 -60.20 19.05
CA HIS A 101 -24.58 -60.80 18.94
C HIS A 101 -24.48 -62.30 18.66
N TYR A 102 -25.15 -63.09 19.49
CA TYR A 102 -25.17 -64.56 19.43
C TYR A 102 -26.59 -65.06 19.69
N LEU A 103 -27.05 -65.97 18.84
CA LEU A 103 -28.38 -66.58 18.93
C LEU A 103 -28.23 -68.10 19.07
N LEU A 104 -29.06 -68.70 19.94
CA LEU A 104 -29.09 -70.15 20.16
C LEU A 104 -30.01 -70.82 19.14
N LYS A 105 -29.56 -71.92 18.53
CA LYS A 105 -30.39 -72.81 17.70
C LYS A 105 -31.19 -73.79 18.60
N PRO A 106 -32.50 -73.99 18.35
CA PRO A 106 -33.32 -73.32 17.33
C PRO A 106 -33.66 -71.88 17.74
N CYS A 107 -33.41 -70.92 16.85
CA CYS A 107 -33.78 -69.52 17.04
C CYS A 107 -35.14 -69.25 16.41
N ASN A 108 -35.92 -68.34 17.02
CA ASN A 108 -37.20 -67.91 16.48
C ASN A 108 -37.06 -66.57 15.74
N GLU A 109 -38.10 -66.22 14.98
CA GLU A 109 -38.19 -64.96 14.23
C GLU A 109 -37.86 -63.74 15.08
N ALA A 110 -38.48 -63.65 16.26
CA ALA A 110 -38.38 -62.50 17.15
C ALA A 110 -36.93 -62.26 17.60
N GLN A 111 -36.18 -63.32 17.90
CA GLN A 111 -34.78 -63.24 18.31
C GLN A 111 -33.86 -62.72 17.20
N ILE A 112 -34.09 -63.15 15.94
CA ILE A 112 -33.29 -62.68 14.81
C ILE A 112 -33.64 -61.22 14.50
N CYS A 113 -34.92 -60.87 14.50
CA CYS A 113 -35.37 -59.49 14.29
C CYS A 113 -34.85 -58.55 15.37
N GLU A 114 -34.86 -58.95 16.65
CA GLU A 114 -34.30 -58.17 17.75
C GLU A 114 -32.81 -57.91 17.57
N ALA A 115 -32.01 -58.94 17.27
CA ALA A 115 -30.57 -58.80 17.05
C ALA A 115 -30.24 -57.94 15.82
N LEU A 116 -31.00 -58.05 14.73
CA LEU A 116 -30.84 -57.19 13.56
C LEU A 116 -31.24 -55.74 13.86
N ALA A 117 -32.35 -55.51 14.58
CA ALA A 117 -32.79 -54.18 14.98
C ALA A 117 -31.76 -53.47 15.88
N GLU A 118 -31.15 -54.20 16.82
CA GLU A 118 -30.04 -53.70 17.64
C GLU A 118 -28.84 -53.27 16.77
N LEU A 119 -28.41 -54.11 15.82
CA LEU A 119 -27.31 -53.80 14.91
C LEU A 119 -27.61 -52.60 14.00
N VAL A 120 -28.85 -52.49 13.52
CA VAL A 120 -29.32 -51.34 12.74
C VAL A 120 -29.26 -50.07 13.59
N ALA A 121 -29.79 -50.10 14.81
CA ALA A 121 -29.77 -48.97 15.72
C ALA A 121 -28.34 -48.52 16.06
N GLU A 122 -27.43 -49.46 16.39
CA GLU A 122 -26.01 -49.15 16.65
C GLU A 122 -25.36 -48.44 15.44
N ARG A 123 -25.69 -48.88 14.23
CA ARG A 123 -25.11 -48.31 13.01
C ARG A 123 -25.68 -46.94 12.66
N GLU A 124 -26.99 -46.75 12.86
CA GLU A 124 -27.65 -45.46 12.67
C GLU A 124 -27.13 -44.42 13.67
N GLU A 125 -27.03 -44.76 14.95
CA GLU A 125 -26.50 -43.87 15.99
C GLU A 125 -25.07 -43.42 15.66
N ARG A 126 -24.20 -44.35 15.24
CA ARG A 126 -22.83 -44.03 14.82
C ARG A 126 -22.82 -43.08 13.63
N SER A 127 -23.61 -43.36 12.60
CA SER A 127 -23.72 -42.51 11.40
C SER A 127 -24.25 -41.11 11.73
N GLU A 128 -25.23 -40.99 12.62
CA GLU A 128 -25.74 -39.71 13.09
C GLU A 128 -24.70 -38.92 13.86
N ARG A 129 -23.95 -39.57 14.74
CA ARG A 129 -22.86 -38.96 15.51
C ARG A 129 -21.75 -38.44 14.61
N GLU A 130 -21.33 -39.21 13.62
CA GLU A 130 -20.34 -38.81 12.62
C GLU A 130 -20.84 -37.61 11.79
N ARG A 131 -22.09 -37.66 11.31
CA ARG A 131 -22.73 -36.53 10.60
C ARG A 131 -22.88 -35.28 11.46
N PHE A 132 -23.17 -35.43 12.75
CA PHE A 132 -23.26 -34.31 13.70
C PHE A 132 -21.89 -33.63 13.90
N ILE A 133 -20.84 -34.42 14.15
CA ILE A 133 -19.47 -33.92 14.30
C ILE A 133 -19.01 -33.22 13.01
N ALA A 134 -19.27 -33.81 11.84
CA ALA A 134 -18.92 -33.22 10.55
C ALA A 134 -19.60 -31.86 10.34
N ARG A 135 -20.91 -31.75 10.63
CA ARG A 135 -21.65 -30.48 10.55
C ARG A 135 -21.12 -29.43 11.51
N MET A 136 -20.79 -29.80 12.75
CA MET A 136 -20.19 -28.86 13.71
C MET A 136 -18.82 -28.37 13.24
N LYS A 137 -17.96 -29.26 12.72
CA LYS A 137 -16.65 -28.88 12.18
C LYS A 137 -16.79 -27.91 11.00
N ASP A 138 -17.71 -28.17 10.07
CA ASP A 138 -17.96 -27.27 8.93
C ASP A 138 -18.47 -25.90 9.39
N GLY A 139 -19.40 -25.88 10.35
CA GLY A 139 -19.88 -24.63 10.96
C GLY A 139 -18.76 -23.84 11.63
N LEU A 140 -17.89 -24.51 12.39
CA LEU A 140 -16.75 -23.88 13.05
C LEU A 140 -15.75 -23.32 12.03
N ASN A 141 -15.44 -24.06 10.96
CA ASN A 141 -14.55 -23.61 9.89
C ASN A 141 -15.07 -22.35 9.17
N LYS A 142 -16.39 -22.18 9.06
CA LYS A 142 -17.00 -20.97 8.49
C LYS A 142 -16.92 -19.78 9.43
N VAL A 143 -17.05 -19.99 10.74
CA VAL A 143 -17.06 -18.91 11.74
C VAL A 143 -15.66 -18.48 12.14
N LEU A 144 -14.69 -19.40 12.19
CA LEU A 144 -13.33 -19.16 12.68
C LEU A 144 -12.61 -17.99 12.01
N PRO A 145 -12.68 -17.78 10.67
CA PRO A 145 -12.05 -16.62 10.02
C PRO A 145 -12.60 -15.28 10.51
N HIS A 146 -13.91 -15.21 10.76
CA HIS A 146 -14.54 -14.01 11.30
C HIS A 146 -14.13 -13.73 12.75
N VAL A 147 -13.98 -14.78 13.56
CA VAL A 147 -13.50 -14.66 14.94
C VAL A 147 -12.04 -14.20 14.97
N LYS A 148 -11.18 -14.74 14.09
CA LYS A 148 -9.77 -14.32 13.95
C LYS A 148 -9.65 -12.83 13.59
N GLU A 149 -10.44 -12.39 12.61
CA GLU A 149 -10.46 -10.99 12.19
C GLU A 149 -10.96 -10.07 13.31
N GLN A 150 -12.06 -10.44 13.97
CA GLN A 150 -12.59 -9.69 15.09
C GLN A 150 -11.59 -9.61 16.26
N PHE A 151 -10.92 -10.72 16.57
CA PHE A 151 -9.89 -10.77 17.61
C PHE A 151 -8.74 -9.79 17.32
N LEU A 152 -8.19 -9.79 16.10
CA LEU A 152 -7.11 -8.86 15.74
C LEU A 152 -7.58 -7.40 15.82
N ARG A 153 -8.82 -7.09 15.40
CA ARG A 153 -9.41 -5.73 15.55
C ARG A 153 -9.51 -5.32 17.01
N GLU A 154 -9.95 -6.23 17.88
CA GLU A 154 -10.09 -5.96 19.30
C GLU A 154 -8.73 -5.79 19.98
N LEU A 155 -7.73 -6.57 19.59
CA LEU A 155 -6.38 -6.53 20.12
C LEU A 155 -5.67 -5.19 19.86
N VAL A 156 -5.91 -4.58 18.69
CA VAL A 156 -5.35 -3.26 18.34
C VAL A 156 -6.24 -2.09 18.76
N SER A 157 -7.53 -2.33 18.98
CA SER A 157 -8.45 -1.34 19.53
C SER A 157 -8.41 -1.33 21.06
N ASN A 158 -9.13 -0.39 21.68
CA ASN A 158 -8.97 -0.04 23.10
C ASN A 158 -9.46 -1.13 24.09
N LYS A 159 -9.66 -2.38 23.65
CA LYS A 159 -10.05 -3.52 24.48
C LYS A 159 -8.82 -4.24 25.01
N THR A 160 -8.65 -4.24 26.33
CA THR A 160 -7.65 -5.07 27.00
C THR A 160 -8.23 -6.44 27.26
N TYR A 161 -7.71 -7.45 26.56
CA TYR A 161 -7.93 -8.85 26.93
C TYR A 161 -7.13 -9.19 28.19
N GLY A 162 -7.71 -9.96 29.10
CA GLY A 162 -6.95 -10.59 30.17
C GLY A 162 -6.00 -11.66 29.62
N ARG A 163 -4.98 -12.06 30.40
CA ARG A 163 -4.07 -13.16 30.01
C ARG A 163 -4.81 -14.46 29.69
N SER A 164 -5.85 -14.78 30.47
CA SER A 164 -6.69 -15.96 30.26
C SER A 164 -7.44 -15.94 28.92
N ASP A 165 -7.94 -14.78 28.51
CA ASP A 165 -8.66 -14.65 27.24
C ASP A 165 -7.71 -14.79 26.05
N LEU A 166 -6.53 -14.19 26.16
CA LEU A 166 -5.45 -14.32 25.18
C LEU A 166 -5.01 -15.77 25.02
N GLU A 167 -4.77 -16.50 26.11
CA GLU A 167 -4.43 -17.94 26.07
C GLU A 167 -5.53 -18.75 25.38
N TYR A 168 -6.80 -18.52 25.72
CA TYR A 168 -7.93 -19.18 25.07
C TYR A 168 -7.96 -18.97 23.56
N TYR A 169 -7.85 -17.72 23.08
CA TYR A 169 -7.86 -17.44 21.64
C TYR A 169 -6.63 -18.01 20.94
N ARG A 170 -5.47 -18.06 21.62
CA ARG A 170 -4.26 -18.67 21.06
C ARG A 170 -4.43 -20.16 20.83
N GLU A 171 -4.96 -20.89 21.79
CA GLU A 171 -5.28 -22.31 21.64
C GLU A 171 -6.31 -22.53 20.53
N LEU A 172 -7.40 -21.74 20.54
CA LEU A 172 -8.47 -21.83 19.55
C LEU A 172 -7.96 -21.62 18.11
N PHE A 173 -6.97 -20.75 17.92
CA PHE A 173 -6.42 -20.43 16.60
C PHE A 173 -5.19 -21.28 16.22
N GLY A 174 -4.71 -22.16 17.10
CA GLY A 174 -3.48 -22.94 16.89
C GLY A 174 -2.21 -22.09 16.92
N LEU A 175 -2.20 -20.99 17.69
CA LEU A 175 -1.07 -20.07 17.85
C LEU A 175 -0.12 -20.54 18.96
N GLU A 176 0.22 -21.83 18.96
CA GLU A 176 0.97 -22.56 20.02
C GLU A 176 2.38 -22.01 20.29
N SER A 177 2.91 -21.14 19.42
CA SER A 177 4.22 -20.50 19.61
C SER A 177 4.13 -19.30 20.58
N ALA A 178 3.99 -19.65 21.86
CA ALA A 178 4.03 -18.88 23.11
C ALA A 178 4.69 -17.48 23.08
N GLU A 179 5.95 -17.46 22.67
CA GLU A 179 6.90 -16.40 23.02
C GLU A 179 7.49 -15.69 21.80
N GLN A 180 7.09 -16.08 20.60
CA GLN A 180 7.70 -15.50 19.41
C GLN A 180 7.13 -14.11 19.17
N PRO A 181 8.00 -13.09 19.03
CA PRO A 181 7.54 -11.75 18.73
C PRO A 181 6.80 -11.75 17.39
N VAL A 182 5.87 -10.82 17.25
CA VAL A 182 5.07 -10.56 16.06
C VAL A 182 5.42 -9.19 15.50
N ARG A 183 5.18 -9.01 14.20
CA ARG A 183 5.14 -7.70 13.54
C ARG A 183 3.77 -7.45 12.97
N LEU A 184 3.35 -6.18 12.97
CA LEU A 184 2.14 -5.74 12.30
C LEU A 184 2.51 -5.02 11.00
N LEU A 185 1.81 -5.40 9.93
CA LEU A 185 1.92 -4.79 8.61
C LEU A 185 0.59 -4.12 8.29
N LEU A 186 0.65 -2.85 7.90
CA LEU A 186 -0.50 -2.08 7.46
C LEU A 186 -0.39 -1.81 5.97
N PHE A 187 -1.32 -2.33 5.19
CA PHE A 187 -1.41 -2.11 3.75
C PHE A 187 -2.45 -1.03 3.45
N GLN A 188 -2.04 -0.02 2.69
CA GLN A 188 -2.87 1.03 2.13
C GLN A 188 -2.88 0.86 0.62
N LEU A 189 -4.07 0.86 0.03
CA LEU A 189 -4.20 0.93 -1.42
C LEU A 189 -4.27 2.41 -1.85
N GLU A 190 -3.73 2.76 -3.02
CA GLU A 190 -3.52 4.16 -3.42
C GLU A 190 -4.70 4.88 -4.11
N ASP A 191 -5.51 4.18 -4.88
CA ASP A 191 -6.65 4.74 -5.64
C ASP A 191 -8.00 4.71 -4.90
N SER A 192 -9.12 4.90 -5.61
CA SER A 192 -10.44 4.53 -5.10
C SER A 192 -10.63 3.02 -5.24
N HIS A 193 -10.94 2.33 -4.13
CA HIS A 193 -11.07 0.87 -4.13
C HIS A 193 -12.46 0.42 -3.74
N GLU A 194 -12.87 -0.69 -4.33
CA GLU A 194 -14.06 -1.40 -3.90
C GLU A 194 -13.73 -2.34 -2.72
N TYR A 195 -14.74 -2.70 -1.93
CA TYR A 195 -14.57 -3.63 -0.80
C TYR A 195 -13.96 -4.98 -1.24
N GLU A 196 -14.21 -5.40 -2.48
CA GLU A 196 -13.68 -6.63 -3.07
C GLU A 196 -12.14 -6.60 -3.19
N HIS A 197 -11.54 -5.43 -3.42
CA HIS A 197 -10.09 -5.28 -3.53
C HIS A 197 -9.39 -5.58 -2.20
N LEU A 198 -9.95 -5.12 -1.07
CA LEU A 198 -9.41 -5.41 0.26
C LEU A 198 -9.51 -6.89 0.61
N PHE A 199 -10.61 -7.54 0.21
CA PHE A 199 -10.78 -8.98 0.39
C PHE A 199 -9.76 -9.78 -0.44
N ALA A 200 -9.57 -9.42 -1.71
CA ALA A 200 -8.56 -10.04 -2.56
C ALA A 200 -7.14 -9.84 -2.01
N LEU A 201 -6.81 -8.62 -1.58
CA LEU A 201 -5.52 -8.30 -0.96
C LEU A 201 -5.27 -9.14 0.29
N LYS A 202 -6.29 -9.31 1.15
CA LYS A 202 -6.20 -10.16 2.34
C LYS A 202 -5.84 -11.60 1.97
N ASN A 203 -6.54 -12.19 0.99
CA ASN A 203 -6.28 -13.57 0.57
C ASN A 203 -4.87 -13.72 -0.03
N ILE A 204 -4.44 -12.77 -0.87
CA ILE A 204 -3.09 -12.77 -1.46
C ILE A 204 -2.03 -12.63 -0.36
N ALA A 205 -2.26 -11.75 0.62
CA ALA A 205 -1.36 -11.54 1.73
C ALA A 205 -1.28 -12.75 2.66
N GLU A 206 -2.42 -13.40 2.96
CA GLU A 206 -2.47 -14.63 3.77
C GLU A 206 -1.73 -15.80 3.12
N ASP A 207 -1.74 -15.89 1.79
CA ASP A 207 -1.06 -16.96 1.04
C ASP A 207 0.45 -16.68 0.84
N LEU A 208 0.83 -15.43 0.55
CA LEU A 208 2.21 -15.10 0.18
C LEU A 208 3.08 -14.60 1.34
N LEU A 209 2.51 -14.01 2.41
CA LEU A 209 3.32 -13.49 3.52
C LEU A 209 3.89 -14.62 4.37
N THR A 210 5.22 -14.69 4.41
CA THR A 210 5.95 -15.55 5.33
C THR A 210 5.55 -15.28 6.78
N GLY A 211 5.03 -16.30 7.45
CA GLY A 211 4.67 -16.22 8.87
C GLY A 211 3.34 -15.52 9.15
N ALA A 212 2.43 -15.38 8.17
CA ALA A 212 1.08 -14.87 8.39
C ALA A 212 0.34 -15.62 9.50
N LEU A 213 -0.22 -14.89 10.46
CA LEU A 213 -0.99 -15.44 11.58
C LEU A 213 -2.46 -15.02 11.52
N LEU A 214 -2.70 -13.71 11.40
CA LEU A 214 -4.02 -13.10 11.45
C LEU A 214 -4.10 -11.95 10.44
N GLY A 215 -5.26 -11.75 9.82
CA GLY A 215 -5.55 -10.64 8.93
C GLY A 215 -6.88 -9.99 9.27
N ALA A 216 -6.94 -8.67 9.24
CA ALA A 216 -8.14 -7.90 9.51
C ALA A 216 -8.20 -6.62 8.68
N THR A 217 -9.39 -6.24 8.23
CA THR A 217 -9.59 -4.95 7.56
C THR A 217 -9.99 -3.89 8.58
N LEU A 218 -9.30 -2.75 8.66
CA LEU A 218 -9.62 -1.63 9.55
C LEU A 218 -9.54 -0.30 8.80
N HIS A 219 -10.60 0.53 8.88
CA HIS A 219 -10.64 1.87 8.30
C HIS A 219 -10.19 1.94 6.82
N GLY A 220 -10.59 0.95 6.00
CA GLY A 220 -10.21 0.88 4.58
C GLY A 220 -8.77 0.40 4.32
N ARG A 221 -8.07 -0.11 5.34
CA ARG A 221 -6.72 -0.68 5.25
C ARG A 221 -6.73 -2.15 5.64
N LEU A 222 -5.79 -2.92 5.11
CA LEU A 222 -5.55 -4.29 5.56
C LEU A 222 -4.45 -4.29 6.62
N LEU A 223 -4.75 -4.85 7.79
CA LEU A 223 -3.80 -5.12 8.86
C LEU A 223 -3.48 -6.62 8.87
N MET A 224 -2.19 -6.95 8.81
CA MET A 224 -1.69 -8.32 8.92
C MET A 224 -0.79 -8.43 10.16
N ALA A 225 -1.03 -9.45 10.97
CA ALA A 225 -0.10 -9.87 12.02
C ALA A 225 0.70 -11.06 11.52
N ILE A 226 2.02 -10.93 11.54
CA ILE A 226 2.95 -11.99 11.16
C ILE A 226 3.83 -12.36 12.35
N ARG A 227 4.26 -13.61 12.39
CA ARG A 227 5.36 -14.06 13.25
C ARG A 227 6.65 -13.39 12.82
N GLU A 228 7.49 -13.01 13.78
CA GLU A 228 8.79 -12.45 13.47
C GLU A 228 9.64 -13.43 12.67
N VAL A 229 10.16 -12.96 11.55
CA VAL A 229 11.00 -13.73 10.64
C VAL A 229 12.46 -13.30 10.86
N PRO A 230 13.37 -14.20 11.26
CA PRO A 230 14.78 -13.84 11.50
C PRO A 230 15.47 -13.27 10.26
N ASP A 231 15.09 -13.76 9.07
CA ASP A 231 15.57 -13.25 7.80
C ASP A 231 14.68 -12.10 7.30
N ARG A 232 15.14 -10.86 7.53
CA ARG A 232 14.46 -9.66 7.05
C ARG A 232 14.39 -9.60 5.53
N ALA A 233 15.35 -10.15 4.79
CA ALA A 233 15.31 -10.14 3.33
C ALA A 233 14.19 -11.04 2.79
N LEU A 234 13.93 -12.18 3.46
CA LEU A 234 12.80 -13.04 3.13
C LEU A 234 11.45 -12.34 3.34
N LEU A 235 11.30 -11.59 4.44
CA LEU A 235 10.11 -10.79 4.70
C LEU A 235 9.91 -9.69 3.65
N LEU A 236 10.96 -8.95 3.30
CA LEU A 236 10.87 -7.90 2.29
C LEU A 236 10.48 -8.46 0.91
N ARG A 237 10.98 -9.65 0.56
CA ARG A 237 10.61 -10.35 -0.68
C ARG A 237 9.14 -10.77 -0.68
N SER A 238 8.63 -11.36 0.40
CA SER A 238 7.22 -11.77 0.45
C SER A 238 6.28 -10.56 0.36
N ILE A 239 6.62 -9.43 0.98
CA ILE A 239 5.87 -8.18 0.83
C ILE A 239 5.90 -7.69 -0.63
N ALA A 240 7.08 -7.70 -1.27
CA ALA A 240 7.21 -7.32 -2.67
C ALA A 240 6.40 -8.25 -3.59
N ASP A 241 6.32 -9.55 -3.27
CA ASP A 241 5.52 -10.52 -4.00
C ASP A 241 4.02 -10.25 -3.85
N VAL A 242 3.54 -9.89 -2.66
CA VAL A 242 2.15 -9.42 -2.46
C VAL A 242 1.87 -8.19 -3.32
N LYS A 243 2.73 -7.17 -3.25
CA LYS A 243 2.59 -5.93 -4.02
C LYS A 243 2.54 -6.20 -5.52
N ARG A 244 3.48 -6.98 -6.04
CA ARG A 244 3.58 -7.34 -7.46
C ARG A 244 2.38 -8.15 -7.92
N THR A 245 1.96 -9.14 -7.14
CA THR A 245 0.82 -10.01 -7.47
C THR A 245 -0.47 -9.20 -7.50
N PHE A 246 -0.71 -8.38 -6.47
CA PHE A 246 -1.90 -7.53 -6.40
C PHE A 246 -1.94 -6.51 -7.55
N PHE A 247 -0.83 -5.82 -7.82
CA PHE A 247 -0.73 -4.90 -8.96
C PHE A 247 -0.97 -5.61 -10.30
N GLY A 248 -0.46 -6.83 -10.47
CA GLY A 248 -0.66 -7.61 -11.69
C GLY A 248 -2.12 -7.95 -12.01
N PHE A 249 -2.97 -8.11 -10.98
CA PHE A 249 -4.39 -8.39 -11.16
C PHE A 249 -5.25 -7.13 -11.20
N TYR A 250 -4.95 -6.13 -10.37
CA TYR A 250 -5.83 -4.98 -10.14
C TYR A 250 -5.29 -3.66 -10.66
N SER A 251 -4.02 -3.59 -11.10
CA SER A 251 -3.33 -2.36 -11.53
C SER A 251 -3.36 -1.23 -10.50
N VAL A 252 -3.45 -1.59 -9.22
CA VAL A 252 -3.50 -0.68 -8.08
C VAL A 252 -2.22 -0.82 -7.26
N GLU A 253 -1.57 0.31 -6.96
CA GLU A 253 -0.38 0.31 -6.11
C GLU A 253 -0.73 0.16 -4.63
N LEU A 254 0.24 -0.33 -3.86
CA LEU A 254 0.12 -0.55 -2.42
C LEU A 254 1.28 0.11 -1.68
N THR A 255 0.96 0.96 -0.70
CA THR A 255 1.90 1.33 0.36
C THR A 255 1.78 0.36 1.52
N VAL A 256 2.92 -0.05 2.08
CA VAL A 256 2.98 -0.96 3.22
C VAL A 256 3.81 -0.34 4.32
N ALA A 257 3.27 -0.33 5.55
CA ALA A 257 3.98 0.16 6.73
C ALA A 257 4.19 -0.97 7.74
N LEU A 258 5.37 -1.01 8.36
CA LEU A 258 5.79 -2.06 9.29
C LEU A 258 6.00 -1.50 10.70
N SER A 259 5.55 -2.25 11.70
CA SER A 259 5.94 -2.06 13.09
C SER A 259 7.31 -2.67 13.40
N GLU A 260 7.86 -2.37 14.58
CA GLU A 260 8.91 -3.21 15.14
C GLU A 260 8.36 -4.57 15.58
N ALA A 261 9.28 -5.50 15.89
CA ALA A 261 8.93 -6.79 16.46
C ALA A 261 8.60 -6.62 17.96
N GLY A 262 7.53 -7.26 18.41
CA GLY A 262 7.14 -7.22 19.81
C GLY A 262 6.18 -8.34 20.21
N PRO A 263 5.91 -8.51 21.50
CA PRO A 263 4.95 -9.50 21.97
C PRO A 263 3.53 -9.18 21.47
N MET A 264 2.70 -10.20 21.28
CA MET A 264 1.31 -10.05 20.79
C MET A 264 0.46 -9.16 21.72
N GLU A 265 0.74 -9.17 23.02
CA GLU A 265 0.13 -8.31 24.04
C GLU A 265 0.41 -6.82 23.79
N ALA A 266 1.51 -6.51 23.10
CA ALA A 266 1.87 -5.16 22.68
C ALA A 266 1.29 -4.78 21.30
N ALA A 267 0.43 -5.60 20.69
CA ALA A 267 -0.12 -5.35 19.35
C ALA A 267 -0.76 -3.96 19.20
N ARG A 268 -1.37 -3.41 20.25
CA ARG A 268 -1.85 -2.02 20.22
C ARG A 268 -0.74 -0.98 20.02
N ARG A 269 0.42 -1.17 20.67
CA ARG A 269 1.60 -0.31 20.49
C ARG A 269 2.16 -0.51 19.09
N LEU A 270 2.34 -1.75 18.66
CA LEU A 270 2.82 -2.11 17.31
C LEU A 270 1.91 -1.53 16.21
N TYR A 271 0.60 -1.49 16.44
CA TYR A 271 -0.35 -0.93 15.49
C TYR A 271 -0.19 0.59 15.38
N ARG A 272 0.03 1.29 16.50
CA ARG A 272 0.36 2.72 16.48
C ARG A 272 1.67 2.99 15.75
N GLU A 273 2.70 2.20 16.00
CA GLU A 273 3.98 2.29 15.27
C GLU A 273 3.78 2.13 13.76
N ALA A 274 3.00 1.14 13.32
CA ALA A 274 2.67 0.95 11.91
C ALA A 274 1.82 2.11 11.34
N GLN A 275 0.91 2.68 12.13
CA GLN A 275 0.15 3.88 11.73
C GLN A 275 1.05 5.12 11.59
N GLU A 276 2.01 5.30 12.50
CA GLU A 276 3.01 6.37 12.44
C GLU A 276 3.88 6.24 11.19
N CYS A 277 4.40 5.05 10.91
CA CYS A 277 5.08 4.74 9.64
C CYS A 277 4.18 5.05 8.44
N MET A 278 2.90 4.63 8.47
CA MET A 278 1.97 4.88 7.36
C MET A 278 1.71 6.37 7.14
N ASN A 279 1.71 7.20 8.19
CA ASN A 279 1.56 8.65 8.05
C ASN A 279 2.77 9.27 7.31
N HIS A 280 3.95 8.66 7.39
CA HIS A 280 5.14 9.10 6.66
C HIS A 280 5.03 8.87 5.13
N ARG A 281 4.02 8.12 4.66
CA ARG A 281 3.64 8.04 3.24
C ARG A 281 3.43 9.42 2.63
N PHE A 282 2.95 10.39 3.42
CA PHE A 282 2.79 11.77 2.98
C PHE A 282 4.09 12.37 2.40
N TYR A 283 5.26 12.01 2.95
CA TYR A 283 6.56 12.52 2.50
C TYR A 283 7.26 11.61 1.49
N VAL A 284 7.17 10.28 1.67
CA VAL A 284 7.88 9.30 0.82
C VAL A 284 7.16 9.03 -0.48
N GLY A 285 5.84 9.19 -0.50
CA GLY A 285 4.99 8.95 -1.66
C GLY A 285 4.32 7.58 -1.67
N GLU A 286 3.49 7.40 -2.70
CA GLU A 286 2.63 6.25 -2.93
C GLU A 286 3.45 5.02 -3.35
N GLY A 287 2.88 3.83 -3.16
CA GLY A 287 3.54 2.59 -3.53
C GLY A 287 4.80 2.27 -2.72
N SER A 288 5.00 2.91 -1.57
CA SER A 288 6.24 2.79 -0.78
C SER A 288 6.21 1.63 0.22
N LEU A 289 7.37 1.30 0.79
CA LEU A 289 7.50 0.41 1.93
C LEU A 289 8.15 1.21 3.05
N ILE A 290 7.47 1.36 4.18
CA ILE A 290 7.86 2.27 5.24
C ILE A 290 8.06 1.51 6.55
N THR A 291 9.18 1.76 7.20
CA THR A 291 9.61 1.12 8.44
C THR A 291 10.02 2.17 9.47
N GLN A 292 10.22 1.74 10.71
CA GLN A 292 10.64 2.66 11.77
C GLN A 292 12.01 3.31 11.52
N SER A 293 12.88 2.67 10.73
CA SER A 293 14.17 3.26 10.32
C SER A 293 14.03 4.39 9.30
N ASP A 294 12.87 4.54 8.67
CA ASP A 294 12.60 5.61 7.70
C ASP A 294 12.03 6.87 8.37
N LEU A 295 11.70 6.78 9.68
CA LEU A 295 11.19 7.90 10.47
C LEU A 295 12.34 8.77 11.02
N PRO A 296 12.10 10.08 11.27
CA PRO A 296 13.08 10.95 11.94
C PRO A 296 13.37 10.46 13.37
N ALA A 297 14.63 10.57 13.81
CA ALA A 297 15.09 10.06 15.12
C ALA A 297 14.32 10.63 16.32
N ASP A 298 13.81 11.87 16.23
CA ASP A 298 13.07 12.54 17.31
C ASP A 298 11.55 12.34 17.21
N GLY A 299 11.06 11.50 16.27
CA GLY A 299 9.65 11.19 16.05
C GLY A 299 8.78 12.37 15.56
N ARG A 300 9.34 13.57 15.53
CA ARG A 300 8.76 14.78 14.95
C ARG A 300 9.89 15.52 14.25
N GLY A 301 9.65 15.92 13.00
CA GLY A 301 10.46 16.97 12.40
C GLY A 301 10.53 18.18 13.33
N SER A 302 11.75 18.56 13.72
CA SER A 302 11.99 19.76 14.53
C SER A 302 12.66 20.80 13.65
N GLY A 303 12.08 21.98 13.56
CA GLY A 303 12.60 23.07 12.76
C GLY A 303 11.48 24.03 12.37
N ASP A 304 11.87 25.21 11.93
CA ASP A 304 10.96 26.18 11.31
C ASP A 304 11.27 26.24 9.82
N VAL A 305 10.23 26.34 9.01
CA VAL A 305 10.39 26.52 7.56
C VAL A 305 10.57 28.01 7.33
N GLU A 306 11.78 28.39 6.92
CA GLU A 306 12.07 29.78 6.58
C GLU A 306 11.38 30.14 5.26
N MET A 307 10.15 30.65 5.36
CA MET A 307 9.38 31.12 4.21
C MET A 307 9.50 32.65 4.09
N ASP A 308 10.29 33.09 3.11
CA ASP A 308 10.36 34.51 2.73
C ASP A 308 9.18 34.87 1.81
N GLU A 309 8.04 35.20 2.42
CA GLU A 309 6.82 35.62 1.70
C GLU A 309 7.09 36.82 0.78
N GLU A 310 7.90 37.78 1.23
CA GLU A 310 8.18 39.01 0.49
C GLU A 310 8.94 38.72 -0.80
N ARG A 311 9.98 37.88 -0.72
CA ARG A 311 10.74 37.42 -1.87
C ARG A 311 9.88 36.62 -2.83
N MET A 312 9.07 35.68 -2.34
CA MET A 312 8.16 34.90 -3.20
C MET A 312 7.17 35.82 -3.93
N ALA A 313 6.57 36.77 -3.21
CA ALA A 313 5.65 37.73 -3.79
C ALA A 313 6.33 38.64 -4.83
N LEU A 314 7.59 39.03 -4.61
CA LEU A 314 8.39 39.79 -5.57
C LEU A 314 8.62 39.00 -6.87
N LEU A 315 9.02 37.73 -6.77
CA LEU A 315 9.25 36.87 -7.93
C LEU A 315 7.98 36.69 -8.78
N ILE A 316 6.84 36.47 -8.12
CA ILE A 316 5.53 36.34 -8.77
C ILE A 316 5.13 37.64 -9.48
N LYS A 317 5.20 38.79 -8.79
CA LYS A 317 4.86 40.10 -9.36
C LYS A 317 5.77 40.49 -10.53
N SER A 318 7.00 39.96 -10.53
CA SER A 318 7.99 40.15 -11.60
C SER A 318 7.67 39.32 -12.85
N GLY A 319 6.80 38.31 -12.75
CA GLY A 319 6.46 37.42 -13.86
C GLY A 319 7.58 36.43 -14.21
N LEU A 320 8.47 36.09 -13.27
CA LEU A 320 9.62 35.21 -13.49
C LEU A 320 9.29 33.76 -13.10
N SER A 321 8.56 33.04 -13.95
CA SER A 321 8.10 31.67 -13.66
C SER A 321 9.22 30.70 -13.26
N ASP A 322 10.36 30.72 -13.95
CA ASP A 322 11.49 29.81 -13.65
C ASP A 322 12.12 30.05 -12.27
N GLU A 323 12.07 31.28 -11.76
CA GLU A 323 12.57 31.61 -10.42
C GLU A 323 11.54 31.18 -9.35
N VAL A 324 10.24 31.37 -9.63
CA VAL A 324 9.16 30.90 -8.75
C VAL A 324 9.20 29.38 -8.61
N GLU A 325 9.36 28.64 -9.71
CA GLU A 325 9.48 27.19 -9.65
C GLU A 325 10.67 26.72 -8.83
N ARG A 326 11.84 27.36 -8.97
CA ARG A 326 13.05 27.04 -8.17
C ARG A 326 12.85 27.33 -6.69
N GLU A 327 12.19 28.43 -6.35
CA GLU A 327 11.91 28.80 -4.97
C GLU A 327 10.90 27.83 -4.32
N LEU A 328 9.87 27.41 -5.07
CA LEU A 328 8.94 26.35 -4.64
C LEU A 328 9.66 25.01 -4.46
N GLU A 329 10.55 24.63 -5.38
CA GLU A 329 11.35 23.41 -5.26
C GLU A 329 12.14 23.43 -3.95
N ARG A 330 12.85 24.52 -3.65
CA ARG A 330 13.60 24.68 -2.40
C ARG A 330 12.71 24.49 -1.17
N LEU A 331 11.56 25.17 -1.13
CA LEU A 331 10.65 25.13 0.01
C LEU A 331 10.06 23.73 0.23
N PHE A 332 9.63 23.05 -0.83
CA PHE A 332 9.08 21.70 -0.72
C PHE A 332 10.15 20.65 -0.43
N CYS A 333 11.40 20.82 -0.89
CA CYS A 333 12.53 20.00 -0.46
C CYS A 333 12.79 20.17 1.05
N GLN A 334 12.79 21.41 1.56
CA GLN A 334 12.96 21.68 2.98
C GLN A 334 11.83 21.06 3.82
N LEU A 335 10.57 21.13 3.36
CA LEU A 335 9.44 20.45 4.01
C LEU A 335 9.60 18.92 4.02
N ALA A 336 10.11 18.34 2.92
CA ALA A 336 10.38 16.92 2.81
C ALA A 336 11.54 16.47 3.72
N GLU A 337 12.58 17.29 3.87
CA GLU A 337 13.73 17.00 4.74
C GLU A 337 13.38 17.14 6.21
N LEU A 338 12.57 18.13 6.57
CA LEU A 338 12.15 18.35 7.94
C LEU A 338 11.18 17.28 8.43
N CYS A 339 10.35 16.69 7.56
CA CYS A 339 9.33 15.68 7.94
C CYS A 339 8.47 16.11 9.15
N LEU A 340 7.92 17.33 9.10
CA LEU A 340 7.09 17.88 10.18
C LEU A 340 5.79 17.08 10.38
N GLU A 341 5.01 17.38 11.41
CA GLU A 341 3.65 16.85 11.50
C GLU A 341 2.82 17.29 10.28
N ILE A 342 2.03 16.40 9.68
CA ILE A 342 1.29 16.67 8.43
C ILE A 342 0.43 17.94 8.54
N GLY A 343 -0.21 18.15 9.69
CA GLY A 343 -1.00 19.37 9.95
C GLY A 343 -0.17 20.65 9.88
N VAL A 344 1.07 20.61 10.38
CA VAL A 344 2.02 21.73 10.36
C VAL A 344 2.55 21.95 8.93
N THR A 345 2.90 20.90 8.20
CA THR A 345 3.27 21.05 6.77
C THR A 345 2.12 21.66 5.97
N ARG A 346 0.89 21.22 6.21
CA ARG A 346 -0.30 21.81 5.58
C ARG A 346 -0.49 23.28 5.96
N SER A 347 -0.13 23.72 7.17
CA SER A 347 -0.24 25.15 7.51
C SER A 347 0.71 26.02 6.70
N TYR A 348 1.97 25.61 6.49
CA TYR A 348 2.89 26.34 5.62
C TYR A 348 2.39 26.39 4.16
N VAL A 349 1.87 25.26 3.66
CA VAL A 349 1.31 25.20 2.30
C VAL A 349 0.07 26.09 2.16
N LEU A 350 -0.79 26.14 3.18
CA LEU A 350 -1.97 27.01 3.21
C LEU A 350 -1.58 28.49 3.29
N GLU A 351 -0.54 28.84 4.04
CA GLU A 351 -0.03 30.20 4.14
C GLU A 351 0.49 30.68 2.78
N LEU A 352 1.32 29.87 2.13
CA LEU A 352 1.80 30.09 0.76
C LEU A 352 0.64 30.23 -0.23
N TYR A 353 -0.37 29.37 -0.15
CA TYR A 353 -1.53 29.44 -1.04
C TYR A 353 -2.42 30.65 -0.77
N ALA A 354 -2.57 31.06 0.48
CA ALA A 354 -3.27 32.30 0.85
C ALA A 354 -2.57 33.53 0.27
N MET A 355 -1.22 33.54 0.24
CA MET A 355 -0.45 34.57 -0.45
C MET A 355 -0.78 34.60 -1.96
N LEU A 356 -0.89 33.45 -2.62
CA LEU A 356 -1.30 33.38 -4.02
C LEU A 356 -2.71 33.96 -4.25
N ILE A 357 -3.66 33.70 -3.35
CA ILE A 357 -5.01 34.30 -3.39
C ILE A 357 -4.94 35.83 -3.27
N ARG A 358 -4.05 36.35 -2.42
CA ARG A 358 -3.85 37.81 -2.28
C ARG A 358 -3.27 38.43 -3.56
N LEU A 359 -2.45 37.69 -4.32
CA LEU A 359 -1.80 38.16 -5.54
C LEU A 359 -2.59 37.89 -6.84
N CYS A 360 -3.53 36.95 -6.83
CA CYS A 360 -4.29 36.61 -8.04
C CYS A 360 -5.19 37.75 -8.53
N SER A 361 -5.67 37.62 -9.77
CA SER A 361 -6.64 38.56 -10.34
C SER A 361 -7.96 38.55 -9.56
N PRO A 362 -8.73 39.65 -9.53
CA PRO A 362 -10.04 39.67 -8.88
C PRO A 362 -11.00 38.58 -9.42
N GLU A 363 -10.88 38.24 -10.69
CA GLU A 363 -11.68 37.22 -11.38
C GLU A 363 -11.34 35.80 -10.89
N ASP A 364 -10.05 35.54 -10.66
CA ASP A 364 -9.55 34.24 -10.19
C ASP A 364 -9.80 34.01 -8.70
N ARG A 365 -9.97 35.07 -7.89
CA ARG A 365 -10.01 34.98 -6.42
C ARG A 365 -11.03 33.98 -5.91
N HIS A 366 -12.26 34.01 -6.43
CA HIS A 366 -13.31 33.08 -6.02
C HIS A 366 -12.94 31.62 -6.31
N ARG A 367 -12.34 31.34 -7.48
CA ARG A 367 -11.89 30.00 -7.86
C ARG A 367 -10.82 29.48 -6.91
N PHE A 368 -9.78 30.29 -6.66
CA PHE A 368 -8.68 29.88 -5.80
C PHE A 368 -9.14 29.70 -4.34
N THR A 369 -10.03 30.56 -3.82
CA THR A 369 -10.59 30.40 -2.48
C THR A 369 -11.38 29.09 -2.34
N ALA A 370 -12.19 28.71 -3.34
CA ALA A 370 -12.92 27.44 -3.32
C ALA A 370 -11.97 26.23 -3.32
N GLN A 371 -10.87 26.33 -4.07
CA GLN A 371 -9.82 25.31 -4.19
C GLN A 371 -9.01 25.09 -2.89
N MET A 372 -9.08 25.99 -1.89
CA MET A 372 -8.39 25.76 -0.59
C MET A 372 -8.82 24.47 0.10
N ALA A 373 -10.08 24.04 -0.07
CA ALA A 373 -10.59 22.80 0.50
C ALA A 373 -9.98 21.53 -0.15
N GLU A 374 -9.36 21.66 -1.33
CA GLU A 374 -8.66 20.55 -2.00
C GLU A 374 -7.32 20.26 -1.34
N ILE A 375 -6.60 21.28 -0.85
CA ILE A 375 -5.30 21.14 -0.15
C ILE A 375 -5.40 20.17 1.02
N VAL A 376 -6.51 20.22 1.77
CA VAL A 376 -6.74 19.34 2.93
C VAL A 376 -6.94 17.88 2.52
N ARG A 377 -7.44 17.63 1.29
CA ARG A 377 -7.74 16.30 0.75
C ARG A 377 -6.55 15.63 0.05
N LEU A 378 -5.48 16.37 -0.23
CA LEU A 378 -4.29 15.80 -0.87
C LEU A 378 -3.46 15.02 0.16
N ASP A 379 -3.13 13.78 -0.19
CA ASP A 379 -2.54 12.80 0.73
C ASP A 379 -1.01 12.67 0.62
N THR A 380 -0.37 13.43 -0.27
CA THR A 380 1.09 13.47 -0.40
C THR A 380 1.62 14.88 -0.58
N LEU A 381 2.86 15.10 -0.13
CA LEU A 381 3.60 16.34 -0.31
C LEU A 381 3.83 16.65 -1.79
N SER A 382 4.08 15.62 -2.60
CA SER A 382 4.23 15.73 -4.06
C SER A 382 2.96 16.27 -4.73
N SER A 383 1.79 15.77 -4.33
CA SER A 383 0.51 16.27 -4.87
C SER A 383 0.23 17.71 -4.41
N LEU A 384 0.54 18.05 -3.16
CA LEU A 384 0.45 19.43 -2.66
C LEU A 384 1.37 20.38 -3.45
N LYS A 385 2.61 19.96 -3.69
CA LYS A 385 3.59 20.72 -4.47
C LYS A 385 3.08 20.98 -5.88
N ALA A 386 2.59 19.94 -6.56
CA ALA A 386 2.06 20.07 -7.92
C ALA A 386 0.88 21.05 -7.97
N PHE A 387 -0.05 20.93 -7.03
CA PHE A 387 -1.22 21.80 -6.91
C PHE A 387 -0.84 23.27 -6.68
N VAL A 388 0.05 23.55 -5.73
CA VAL A 388 0.51 24.92 -5.45
C VAL A 388 1.37 25.48 -6.59
N LYS A 389 2.18 24.64 -7.22
CA LYS A 389 2.98 25.02 -8.39
C LYS A 389 2.10 25.49 -9.54
N GLU A 390 1.05 24.75 -9.87
CA GLU A 390 0.09 25.13 -10.91
C GLU A 390 -0.54 26.50 -10.62
N ALA A 391 -1.02 26.69 -9.39
CA ALA A 391 -1.59 27.95 -8.91
C ALA A 391 -0.58 29.12 -8.99
N ALA A 392 0.66 28.90 -8.55
CA ALA A 392 1.70 29.92 -8.55
C ALA A 392 2.10 30.33 -9.98
N ILE A 393 2.20 29.37 -10.90
CA ILE A 393 2.51 29.64 -12.32
C ILE A 393 1.36 30.41 -12.97
N HIS A 394 0.10 30.03 -12.71
CA HIS A 394 -1.07 30.75 -13.23
C HIS A 394 -1.04 32.22 -12.79
N VAL A 395 -0.88 32.49 -11.50
CA VAL A 395 -0.80 33.86 -10.95
C VAL A 395 0.38 34.62 -11.56
N THR A 396 1.56 34.01 -11.64
CA THR A 396 2.77 34.60 -12.22
C THR A 396 2.57 34.98 -13.69
N SER A 397 1.88 34.14 -14.47
CA SER A 397 1.58 34.39 -15.87
C SER A 397 0.63 35.58 -16.08
N GLY A 398 -0.31 35.80 -15.14
CA GLY A 398 -1.17 36.98 -15.11
C GLY A 398 -0.37 38.27 -14.95
N TYR A 399 0.65 38.24 -14.09
CA TYR A 399 1.60 39.35 -13.96
C TYR A 399 2.52 39.49 -15.16
N TYR A 400 2.93 38.40 -15.82
CA TYR A 400 3.77 38.47 -17.02
C TYR A 400 3.12 39.27 -18.16
N LYS A 401 1.82 39.05 -18.42
CA LYS A 401 1.07 39.78 -19.46
C LYS A 401 0.95 41.28 -19.14
N ASN A 402 0.68 41.62 -17.89
CA ASN A 402 0.65 43.01 -17.42
C ASN A 402 2.05 43.62 -17.29
N SER A 403 3.09 42.81 -17.12
CA SER A 403 4.46 43.26 -16.94
C SER A 403 5.22 43.42 -18.24
N ILE A 404 4.79 42.90 -19.40
CA ILE A 404 5.48 43.23 -20.67
C ILE A 404 5.30 44.72 -21.02
N SER A 405 4.07 45.24 -20.92
CA SER A 405 3.80 46.67 -21.14
C SER A 405 4.46 47.53 -20.06
N ARG A 406 4.42 47.08 -18.79
CA ARG A 406 5.05 47.79 -17.67
C ARG A 406 6.58 47.68 -17.64
N ARG A 407 7.17 46.56 -18.09
CA ARG A 407 8.63 46.39 -18.23
C ARG A 407 9.14 47.28 -19.35
N SER A 408 8.40 47.38 -20.45
CA SER A 408 8.71 48.34 -21.51
C SER A 408 8.68 49.77 -20.97
N SER A 409 7.64 50.17 -20.22
CA SER A 409 7.58 51.52 -19.64
C SER A 409 8.59 51.78 -18.51
N ILE A 410 8.96 50.77 -17.72
CA ILE A 410 10.04 50.86 -16.73
C ILE A 410 11.37 51.07 -17.45
N VAL A 411 11.65 50.28 -18.50
CA VAL A 411 12.89 50.41 -19.28
C VAL A 411 12.91 51.73 -20.04
N GLU A 412 11.81 52.19 -20.62
CA GLU A 412 11.69 53.52 -21.22
C GLU A 412 12.03 54.62 -20.20
N ARG A 413 11.52 54.51 -18.96
CA ARG A 413 11.86 55.46 -17.90
C ARG A 413 13.33 55.36 -17.48
N MET A 414 13.90 54.16 -17.38
CA MET A 414 15.34 53.98 -17.13
C MET A 414 16.18 54.61 -18.24
N LEU A 415 15.79 54.41 -19.49
CA LEU A 415 16.45 55.01 -20.66
C LEU A 415 16.35 56.54 -20.62
N SER A 416 15.21 57.11 -20.24
CA SER A 416 15.07 58.56 -20.04
C SER A 416 16.00 59.11 -18.96
N ILE A 417 16.16 58.42 -17.83
CA ILE A 417 17.08 58.83 -16.75
C ILE A 417 18.53 58.75 -17.26
N ILE A 418 18.88 57.67 -17.95
CA ILE A 418 20.19 57.50 -18.57
C ILE A 418 20.45 58.64 -19.56
N GLU A 419 19.51 58.98 -20.43
CA GLU A 419 19.67 60.07 -21.41
C GLU A 419 19.79 61.46 -20.77
N GLN A 420 19.16 61.70 -19.62
CA GLN A 420 19.25 62.97 -18.90
C GLN A 420 20.54 63.09 -18.10
N HIS A 421 21.02 61.98 -17.52
CA HIS A 421 22.11 61.99 -16.55
C HIS A 421 23.38 61.25 -17.02
N TYR A 422 23.50 60.84 -18.29
CA TYR A 422 24.67 60.06 -18.75
C TYR A 422 26.00 60.78 -18.55
N MET A 423 26.04 62.11 -18.50
CA MET A 423 27.25 62.89 -18.25
C MET A 423 27.74 62.80 -16.79
N ASP A 424 26.90 62.37 -15.85
CA ASP A 424 27.26 62.24 -14.44
C ASP A 424 28.14 61.00 -14.21
N ALA A 425 29.37 61.20 -13.73
CA ALA A 425 30.31 60.11 -13.46
C ALA A 425 29.84 59.16 -12.35
N GLU A 426 28.95 59.59 -11.46
CA GLU A 426 28.42 58.79 -10.34
C GLU A 426 27.15 58.01 -10.68
N LEU A 427 26.63 58.12 -11.91
CA LEU A 427 25.43 57.41 -12.33
C LEU A 427 25.64 55.89 -12.28
N THR A 428 24.91 55.23 -11.39
CA THR A 428 24.90 53.77 -11.20
C THR A 428 23.49 53.20 -11.26
N LEU A 429 23.36 51.88 -11.45
CA LEU A 429 22.07 51.20 -11.39
C LEU A 429 21.36 51.42 -10.04
N ASN A 430 22.13 51.48 -8.94
CA ASN A 430 21.61 51.82 -7.62
C ASN A 430 21.09 53.27 -7.56
N GLY A 431 21.78 54.21 -8.19
CA GLY A 431 21.33 55.60 -8.31
C GLY A 431 20.01 55.70 -9.07
N VAL A 432 19.89 55.02 -10.21
CA VAL A 432 18.64 54.95 -10.99
C VAL A 432 17.51 54.31 -10.18
N ALA A 433 17.81 53.24 -9.45
CA ALA A 433 16.83 52.58 -8.57
C ALA A 433 16.30 53.52 -7.48
N HIS A 434 17.18 54.34 -6.89
CA HIS A 434 16.82 55.34 -5.90
C HIS A 434 15.95 56.46 -6.49
N GLU A 435 16.30 56.98 -7.67
CA GLU A 435 15.53 58.01 -8.37
C GLU A 435 14.14 57.53 -8.81
N MET A 436 14.01 56.25 -9.15
CA MET A 436 12.74 55.65 -9.53
C MET A 436 11.80 55.34 -8.36
N LEU A 437 12.26 55.52 -7.10
CA LEU A 437 11.57 55.28 -5.83
C LEU A 437 10.97 53.86 -5.68
N TYR A 438 11.30 53.18 -4.57
CA TYR A 438 10.75 51.84 -4.22
C TYR A 438 11.08 50.70 -5.21
N MET A 439 12.16 50.81 -5.99
CA MET A 439 12.56 49.78 -6.96
C MET A 439 13.84 49.06 -6.51
N ASN A 440 13.84 47.73 -6.62
CA ASN A 440 15.00 46.89 -6.30
C ASN A 440 16.02 46.93 -7.48
N PRO A 441 17.31 47.26 -7.24
CA PRO A 441 18.35 47.32 -8.27
C PRO A 441 18.56 46.02 -9.05
N ASP A 442 18.51 44.86 -8.39
CA ASP A 442 18.73 43.56 -9.02
C ASP A 442 17.60 43.21 -10.00
N TYR A 443 16.36 43.53 -9.61
CA TYR A 443 15.21 43.40 -10.48
C TYR A 443 15.32 44.31 -11.70
N LEU A 444 15.67 45.59 -11.50
CA LEU A 444 15.86 46.55 -12.59
C LEU A 444 16.96 46.12 -13.56
N GLY A 445 18.08 45.60 -13.06
CA GLY A 445 19.16 45.07 -13.88
C GLY A 445 18.74 43.88 -14.74
N LYS A 446 17.99 42.92 -14.18
CA LYS A 446 17.44 41.78 -14.92
C LYS A 446 16.46 42.23 -16.00
N VAL A 447 15.52 43.12 -15.67
CA VAL A 447 14.52 43.64 -16.61
C VAL A 447 15.19 44.44 -17.74
N PHE A 448 16.14 45.32 -17.41
CA PHE A 448 16.86 46.11 -18.40
C PHE A 448 17.61 45.23 -19.40
N LYS A 449 18.28 44.18 -18.93
CA LYS A 449 18.97 43.23 -19.81
C LYS A 449 18.03 42.40 -20.67
N GLN A 450 16.89 41.97 -20.13
CA GLN A 450 15.89 41.22 -20.89
C GLN A 450 15.29 42.04 -22.05
N VAL A 451 15.09 43.35 -21.84
CA VAL A 451 14.47 44.22 -22.85
C VAL A 451 15.50 44.82 -23.81
N THR A 452 16.64 45.31 -23.31
CA THR A 452 17.66 45.97 -24.16
C THR A 452 18.68 45.00 -24.75
N GLY A 453 18.73 43.75 -24.25
CA GLY A 453 19.74 42.76 -24.61
C GLY A 453 21.11 42.98 -23.95
N ASP A 454 21.29 44.07 -23.20
CA ASP A 454 22.58 44.48 -22.65
C ASP A 454 22.51 44.79 -21.16
N ASN A 455 23.63 44.68 -20.45
CA ASN A 455 23.68 45.08 -19.05
C ASN A 455 23.75 46.61 -18.92
N PHE A 456 23.23 47.15 -17.81
CA PHE A 456 23.13 48.60 -17.59
C PHE A 456 24.46 49.34 -17.79
N SER A 457 25.54 48.86 -17.15
CA SER A 457 26.86 49.53 -17.20
C SER A 457 27.46 49.54 -18.61
N HIS A 458 27.25 48.47 -19.37
CA HIS A 458 27.73 48.35 -20.74
C HIS A 458 26.94 49.24 -21.69
N TYR A 459 25.61 49.29 -21.53
CA TYR A 459 24.74 50.20 -22.28
C TYR A 459 25.12 51.67 -22.03
N LEU A 460 25.26 52.08 -20.76
CA LEU A 460 25.64 53.44 -20.39
C LEU A 460 27.03 53.82 -20.95
N SER A 461 28.00 52.92 -20.83
CA SER A 461 29.34 53.13 -21.38
C SER A 461 29.32 53.32 -22.90
N ARG A 462 28.53 52.52 -23.61
CA ARG A 462 28.36 52.65 -25.06
C ARG A 462 27.74 53.99 -25.44
N LEU A 463 26.64 54.37 -24.79
CA LEU A 463 25.96 55.64 -25.06
C LEU A 463 26.90 56.85 -24.85
N ARG A 464 27.68 56.85 -23.78
CA ARG A 464 28.67 57.91 -23.51
C ARG A 464 29.71 58.04 -24.62
N ILE A 465 30.18 56.92 -25.16
CA ILE A 465 31.15 56.91 -26.27
C ILE A 465 30.51 57.40 -27.57
N GLU A 466 29.29 56.95 -27.89
CA GLU A 466 28.55 57.41 -29.07
C GLU A 466 28.34 58.94 -29.03
N LYS A 467 27.91 59.47 -27.88
CA LYS A 467 27.75 60.93 -27.67
C LYS A 467 29.08 61.68 -27.74
N ALA A 468 30.16 61.13 -27.19
CA ALA A 468 31.50 61.71 -27.34
C ALA A 468 31.97 61.73 -28.80
N ALA A 469 31.69 60.67 -29.56
CA ALA A 469 32.01 60.61 -30.99
C ALA A 469 31.20 61.62 -31.82
N GLU A 470 29.92 61.82 -31.49
CA GLU A 470 29.09 62.91 -32.05
C GLU A 470 29.71 64.28 -31.77
N GLN A 471 30.17 64.55 -30.54
CA GLN A 471 30.82 65.83 -30.22
C GLN A 471 32.14 66.01 -30.97
N ILE A 472 32.95 64.96 -31.15
CA ILE A 472 34.18 65.04 -31.95
C ILE A 472 33.86 65.39 -33.42
N ARG A 473 32.76 64.87 -33.97
CA ARG A 473 32.29 65.20 -35.33
C ARG A 473 31.84 66.65 -35.47
N CYS A 474 31.13 67.19 -34.47
CA CYS A 474 30.54 68.54 -34.53
C CYS A 474 31.50 69.65 -34.09
N SER A 475 32.46 69.35 -33.21
CA SER A 475 33.36 70.33 -32.57
C SER A 475 34.82 69.89 -32.70
N GLY A 476 35.51 70.41 -33.72
CA GLY A 476 36.87 70.01 -34.12
C GLY A 476 38.02 70.47 -33.22
N GLY A 477 37.88 70.51 -31.89
CA GLY A 477 38.92 71.09 -31.02
C GLY A 477 38.97 70.66 -29.55
N VAL A 478 38.29 69.59 -29.13
CA VAL A 478 38.21 69.22 -27.70
C VAL A 478 39.34 68.25 -27.32
N LYS A 479 40.05 68.50 -26.21
CA LYS A 479 41.11 67.59 -25.72
C LYS A 479 40.50 66.30 -25.16
N VAL A 480 41.22 65.18 -25.28
CA VAL A 480 40.72 63.85 -24.84
C VAL A 480 40.37 63.81 -23.35
N PHE A 481 41.12 64.54 -22.51
CA PHE A 481 40.81 64.66 -21.08
C PHE A 481 39.51 65.44 -20.82
N GLU A 482 39.28 66.51 -21.58
CA GLU A 482 38.04 67.31 -21.49
C GLU A 482 36.82 66.49 -21.94
N LEU A 483 36.98 65.63 -22.96
CA LEU A 483 35.94 64.69 -23.38
C LEU A 483 35.67 63.61 -22.33
N ALA A 484 36.72 63.06 -21.72
CA ALA A 484 36.55 62.06 -20.65
C ALA A 484 35.79 62.65 -19.45
N ASP A 485 36.06 63.90 -19.10
CA ASP A 485 35.37 64.60 -18.02
C ASP A 485 33.92 64.94 -18.38
N ALA A 486 33.67 65.50 -19.56
CA ALA A 486 32.34 65.92 -20.01
C ALA A 486 31.35 64.76 -20.21
N PHE A 487 31.84 63.55 -20.50
CA PHE A 487 31.00 62.38 -20.80
C PHE A 487 30.95 61.35 -19.68
N GLY A 488 31.19 61.76 -18.42
CA GLY A 488 30.97 60.92 -17.25
C GLY A 488 32.02 59.84 -17.02
N PHE A 489 33.23 60.00 -17.55
CA PHE A 489 34.38 59.12 -17.23
C PHE A 489 35.29 59.70 -16.12
N GLY A 490 34.87 60.79 -15.45
CA GLY A 490 35.55 61.37 -14.28
C GLY A 490 37.00 61.78 -14.55
N GLY A 491 37.26 62.36 -15.72
CA GLY A 491 38.61 62.75 -16.17
C GLY A 491 39.56 61.59 -16.48
N ASN A 492 39.14 60.32 -16.37
CA ASN A 492 40.00 59.17 -16.63
C ASN A 492 40.19 58.94 -18.14
N SER A 493 41.10 59.70 -18.73
CA SER A 493 41.42 59.67 -20.17
C SER A 493 41.88 58.29 -20.66
N LYS A 494 42.54 57.50 -19.80
CA LYS A 494 43.03 56.17 -20.15
C LYS A 494 41.87 55.18 -20.29
N TYR A 495 40.97 55.18 -19.32
CA TYR A 495 39.77 54.34 -19.35
C TYR A 495 38.82 54.76 -20.48
N PHE A 496 38.59 56.06 -20.66
CA PHE A 496 37.84 56.61 -21.78
C PHE A 496 38.40 56.15 -23.14
N SER A 497 39.72 56.27 -23.36
CA SER A 497 40.34 55.87 -24.63
C SER A 497 40.22 54.36 -24.90
N GLN A 498 40.29 53.53 -23.87
CA GLN A 498 40.08 52.08 -23.98
C GLN A 498 38.63 51.76 -24.33
N ALA A 499 37.66 52.38 -23.66
CA ALA A 499 36.24 52.22 -23.96
C ALA A 499 35.90 52.71 -25.37
N PHE A 500 36.44 53.87 -25.78
CA PHE A 500 36.24 54.42 -27.11
C PHE A 500 36.78 53.49 -28.20
N LYS A 501 38.00 52.96 -28.02
CA LYS A 501 38.59 51.98 -28.95
C LYS A 501 37.78 50.68 -29.01
N LYS A 502 37.25 50.21 -27.87
CA LYS A 502 36.42 49.00 -27.81
C LYS A 502 35.18 49.13 -28.68
N TRP A 503 34.52 50.29 -28.66
CA TRP A 503 33.23 50.50 -29.31
C TRP A 503 33.32 51.07 -30.73
N MET A 504 34.29 51.97 -30.98
CA MET A 504 34.48 52.63 -32.27
C MET A 504 35.60 52.01 -33.11
N GLY A 505 36.31 51.01 -32.59
CA GLY A 505 37.43 50.32 -33.27
C GLY A 505 38.76 51.09 -33.28
N MET A 506 38.76 52.37 -32.94
CA MET A 506 39.91 53.26 -32.95
C MET A 506 39.90 54.20 -31.75
N THR A 507 41.04 54.77 -31.38
CA THR A 507 41.14 55.72 -30.26
C THR A 507 40.47 57.07 -30.61
N PRO A 508 40.10 57.91 -29.62
CA PRO A 508 39.51 59.22 -29.88
C PRO A 508 40.38 60.11 -30.78
N THR A 509 41.70 60.01 -30.64
CA THR A 509 42.67 60.76 -31.46
C THR A 509 42.73 60.23 -32.90
N GLU A 510 42.69 58.91 -33.08
CA GLU A 510 42.63 58.28 -34.41
C GLU A 510 41.30 58.59 -35.11
N TYR A 511 40.18 58.55 -34.38
CA TYR A 511 38.85 58.90 -34.88
C TYR A 511 38.75 60.37 -35.31
N ARG A 512 39.40 61.28 -34.57
CA ARG A 512 39.48 62.68 -34.98
C ARG A 512 40.28 62.83 -36.28
N LYS A 513 41.45 62.19 -36.36
CA LYS A 513 42.29 62.23 -37.56
C LYS A 513 41.57 61.67 -38.79
N SER A 514 40.81 60.57 -38.64
CA SER A 514 40.05 60.00 -39.76
C SER A 514 38.95 60.93 -40.28
N LEU A 515 38.37 61.77 -39.41
CA LEU A 515 37.41 62.81 -39.81
C LEU A 515 38.09 64.01 -40.49
N GLU A 516 39.28 64.42 -40.02
CA GLU A 516 40.10 65.47 -40.65
C GLU A 516 40.65 65.05 -42.02
N ASP A 517 40.99 63.76 -42.18
CA ASP A 517 41.56 63.17 -43.40
C ASP A 517 40.51 62.70 -44.43
N GLY A 518 39.21 62.98 -44.19
CA GLY A 518 38.14 62.74 -45.17
C GLY A 518 37.84 61.27 -45.49
N LYS A 519 38.00 60.36 -44.52
CA LYS A 519 37.61 58.94 -44.66
C LYS A 519 36.68 58.51 -43.53
N ALA A 520 35.40 58.86 -43.65
CA ALA A 520 34.29 58.19 -42.97
C ALA A 520 33.00 58.49 -43.74
N GLU A 521 32.63 57.60 -44.67
CA GLU A 521 31.23 57.34 -45.04
C GLU A 521 30.69 56.25 -44.12
#